data_AF-A0A068S6R1-F1
#
_entry.id   AF-A0A068S6R1-F1
#
_cell.length_a   1.000
_cell.length_b   1.000
_cell.length_c   1.000
_cell.angle_alpha   90.00
_cell.angle_beta   90.00
_cell.angle_gamma   90.00
#
_symmetry.space_group_name_H-M   'P 1'
#
loop_
_entity.id
_entity.type
_entity.pdbx_description
1 polymer ?
#
loop_
_entity_poly.entity_id
_entity_poly.type
_entity_poly.pdbx_seq_one_letter_code
_entity_poly.pdbx_strand_id
1 'polypeptide(L)'
;MTFYNNHQAPFAIFDVLDCCPQLLRLNLSLDPDATINMTPNTTSQRDRIYGNVTHLQAICKNEERRDVFVPLTQHLPNLHLLSLVYPPSSVSMNTIHQHCPKLQQLFLSFTHEIHDDIKEKNGPGLRLLSIDG
;
A
#
# COMPACT_ATOMS: atom_id res chain seq x y z
N MET A 1 -22.98 -25.73 18.99
CA MET A 1 -23.02 -25.05 17.68
C MET A 1 -21.89 -24.02 17.69
N THR A 2 -20.68 -24.45 17.34
CA THR A 2 -19.46 -23.63 17.38
C THR A 2 -19.17 -23.18 15.97
N PHE A 3 -19.28 -21.88 15.72
CA PHE A 3 -18.99 -21.32 14.41
C PHE A 3 -17.51 -21.53 14.06
N TYR A 4 -17.31 -21.91 12.80
CA TYR A 4 -16.07 -22.37 12.19
C TYR A 4 -14.92 -21.36 12.36
N ASN A 5 -13.79 -21.82 12.91
CA ASN A 5 -12.48 -21.21 12.65
C ASN A 5 -12.11 -21.44 11.17
N ASN A 6 -12.81 -20.75 10.27
CA ASN A 6 -12.33 -20.60 8.90
C ASN A 6 -11.07 -19.74 8.98
N HIS A 7 -9.91 -20.39 8.89
CA HIS A 7 -8.67 -19.72 8.57
C HIS A 7 -8.86 -19.17 7.15
N GLN A 8 -9.38 -17.95 7.06
CA GLN A 8 -9.67 -17.28 5.82
C GLN A 8 -8.36 -17.17 5.04
N ALA A 9 -8.33 -17.76 3.84
CA ALA A 9 -7.12 -17.76 3.02
C ALA A 9 -6.62 -16.32 2.83
N PRO A 10 -5.31 -16.06 2.88
CA PRO A 10 -4.78 -14.71 2.75
C PRO A 10 -5.22 -14.06 1.45
N PHE A 11 -5.55 -12.77 1.50
CA PHE A 11 -5.87 -12.02 0.29
C PHE A 11 -4.65 -11.98 -0.64
N ALA A 12 -4.81 -12.51 -1.85
CA ALA A 12 -3.74 -12.60 -2.85
C ALA A 12 -3.74 -11.34 -3.74
N ILE A 13 -3.18 -10.24 -3.23
CA ILE A 13 -3.19 -8.94 -3.92
C ILE A 13 -2.60 -9.02 -5.34
N PHE A 14 -1.52 -9.78 -5.52
CA PHE A 14 -0.85 -9.85 -6.81
C PHE A 14 -1.70 -10.54 -7.89
N ASP A 15 -2.58 -11.47 -7.53
CA ASP A 15 -3.48 -12.11 -8.48
C ASP A 15 -4.56 -11.12 -8.96
N VAL A 16 -5.00 -10.22 -8.09
CA VAL A 16 -5.93 -9.12 -8.45
C VAL A 16 -5.25 -8.15 -9.40
N LEU A 17 -3.98 -7.80 -9.13
CA LEU A 17 -3.22 -6.87 -9.97
C LEU A 17 -2.90 -7.45 -11.35
N ASP A 18 -2.58 -8.75 -11.43
CA ASP A 18 -2.39 -9.47 -12.70
C ASP A 18 -3.65 -9.42 -13.58
N CYS A 19 -4.83 -9.45 -12.95
CA CYS A 19 -6.12 -9.36 -13.66
C CYS A 19 -6.50 -7.92 -14.05
N CYS A 20 -5.81 -6.91 -13.53
CA CYS A 20 -6.13 -5.49 -13.71
C CYS A 20 -4.96 -4.70 -14.31
N PRO A 21 -4.52 -4.99 -15.55
CA PRO A 21 -3.30 -4.40 -16.11
C PRO A 21 -3.39 -2.88 -16.34
N GLN A 22 -4.59 -2.32 -16.43
CA GLN A 22 -4.82 -0.88 -16.61
C GLN A 22 -5.12 -0.15 -15.28
N LEU A 23 -4.95 -0.81 -14.13
CA LEU A 23 -5.24 -0.19 -12.84
C LEU A 23 -4.31 0.99 -12.58
N LEU A 24 -4.89 2.16 -12.31
CA LEU A 24 -4.17 3.39 -12.00
C LEU A 24 -4.14 3.69 -10.50
N ARG A 25 -5.22 3.38 -9.80
CA ARG A 25 -5.42 3.64 -8.36
C ARG A 25 -5.77 2.36 -7.64
N LEU A 26 -5.08 2.11 -6.53
CA LEU A 26 -5.30 0.98 -5.65
C LEU A 26 -5.61 1.47 -4.24
N ASN A 27 -6.81 1.17 -3.76
CA ASN A 27 -7.25 1.46 -2.40
C ASN A 27 -7.43 0.15 -1.64
N LEU A 28 -6.71 -0.02 -0.53
CA LEU A 28 -6.73 -1.22 0.29
C LEU A 28 -7.16 -0.88 1.71
N SER A 29 -8.03 -1.69 2.27
CA SER A 29 -8.41 -1.63 3.68
C SER A 29 -8.32 -3.03 4.26
N LEU A 30 -7.52 -3.19 5.32
CA LEU A 30 -7.28 -4.44 6.00
C LEU A 30 -7.83 -4.36 7.42
N ASP A 31 -8.79 -5.24 7.72
CA ASP A 31 -9.31 -5.43 9.07
C ASP A 31 -8.24 -6.05 9.99
N PRO A 32 -8.35 -5.87 11.33
CA PRO A 32 -7.28 -6.24 12.26
C PRO A 32 -6.83 -7.71 12.14
N ASP A 33 -7.78 -8.62 11.92
CA ASP A 33 -7.57 -10.07 11.84
C ASP A 33 -7.36 -10.58 10.41
N ALA A 34 -7.49 -9.72 9.40
CA ALA A 34 -7.37 -10.13 8.01
C ALA A 34 -5.90 -10.38 7.64
N THR A 35 -5.67 -11.45 6.89
CA THR A 35 -4.34 -11.79 6.36
C THR A 35 -4.24 -11.40 4.90
N ILE A 36 -3.08 -10.86 4.50
CA ILE A 36 -2.78 -10.48 3.13
C ILE A 36 -1.43 -11.07 2.77
N ASN A 37 -1.35 -11.71 1.60
CA ASN A 37 -0.09 -12.28 1.13
C ASN A 37 0.70 -11.21 0.37
N MET A 38 1.70 -10.66 1.05
CA MET A 38 2.60 -9.62 0.52
C MET A 38 3.99 -10.16 0.15
N THR A 39 4.24 -11.44 0.43
CA THR A 39 5.50 -12.08 0.08
C THR A 39 5.39 -12.67 -1.33
N PRO A 40 6.33 -12.35 -2.23
CA PRO A 40 6.47 -13.10 -3.46
C PRO A 40 7.01 -14.50 -3.12
N ASN A 41 6.13 -15.49 -3.23
CA ASN A 41 6.39 -16.90 -2.89
C ASN A 41 7.23 -17.61 -3.96
N THR A 42 7.36 -17.00 -5.13
CA THR A 42 8.10 -17.52 -6.27
C THR A 42 9.04 -16.46 -6.84
N THR A 43 10.11 -16.90 -7.51
CA THR A 43 11.03 -16.02 -8.24
C THR A 43 10.27 -15.17 -9.27
N SER A 44 9.27 -15.75 -9.94
CA SER A 44 8.41 -15.05 -10.91
C SER A 44 7.51 -13.96 -10.29
N GLN A 45 7.21 -14.03 -8.99
CA GLN A 45 6.46 -12.98 -8.29
C GLN A 45 7.35 -11.78 -7.93
N ARG A 46 8.66 -11.98 -7.77
CA ARG A 46 9.62 -10.89 -7.50
C ARG A 46 9.78 -9.96 -8.71
N ASP A 47 9.56 -10.49 -9.91
CA ASP A 47 9.69 -9.74 -11.16
C ASP A 47 8.38 -9.06 -11.59
N ARG A 48 7.28 -9.20 -10.82
CA ARG A 48 6.01 -8.53 -11.14
C ARG A 48 6.16 -7.03 -10.97
N ILE A 49 5.80 -6.26 -11.99
CA ILE A 49 5.84 -4.80 -11.97
C ILE A 49 4.50 -4.27 -12.47
N TYR A 50 3.85 -3.44 -11.66
CA TYR A 50 2.58 -2.81 -11.99
C TYR A 50 2.79 -1.33 -12.27
N GLY A 51 3.46 -1.04 -13.39
CA GLY A 51 3.89 0.31 -13.75
C GLY A 51 2.77 1.32 -14.02
N ASN A 52 1.52 0.87 -14.19
CA ASN A 52 0.38 1.76 -14.40
C ASN A 52 -0.19 2.32 -13.09
N VAL A 53 0.07 1.67 -11.95
CA VAL A 53 -0.42 2.14 -10.66
C VAL A 53 0.40 3.35 -10.23
N THR A 54 -0.27 4.48 -10.13
CA THR A 54 0.31 5.76 -9.71
C THR A 54 -0.16 6.19 -8.32
N HIS A 55 -1.25 5.61 -7.83
CA HIS A 55 -1.88 5.95 -6.55
C HIS A 55 -2.08 4.70 -5.69
N LEU A 56 -1.56 4.73 -4.47
CA LEU A 56 -1.80 3.72 -3.45
C LEU A 56 -2.30 4.38 -2.17
N GLN A 57 -3.47 3.96 -1.73
CA GLN A 57 -3.97 4.26 -0.40
C GLN A 57 -4.18 2.96 0.34
N ALA A 58 -3.59 2.84 1.54
CA ALA A 58 -3.67 1.62 2.31
C ALA A 58 -3.96 1.90 3.78
N ILE A 59 -5.01 1.25 4.28
CA ILE A 59 -5.49 1.36 5.65
C ILE A 59 -5.28 0.01 6.33
N CYS A 60 -4.45 -0.03 7.36
CA CYS A 60 -4.33 -1.17 8.26
C CYS A 60 -4.98 -0.79 9.59
N LYS A 61 -6.05 -1.47 9.99
CA LYS A 61 -6.74 -1.20 11.27
C LYS A 61 -6.00 -1.71 12.50
N ASN A 62 -4.78 -2.20 12.31
CA ASN A 62 -3.90 -2.69 13.37
C ASN A 62 -2.54 -1.97 13.26
N GLU A 63 -2.24 -1.10 14.21
CA GLU A 63 -1.02 -0.29 14.26
C GLU A 63 0.26 -1.14 14.30
N GLU A 64 0.22 -2.30 14.96
CA GLU A 64 1.37 -3.22 15.03
C GLU A 64 1.74 -3.78 13.65
N ARG A 65 0.78 -3.73 12.71
CA ARG A 65 0.92 -4.20 11.32
C ARG A 65 0.97 -3.04 10.31
N ARG A 66 1.29 -1.82 10.74
CA ARG A 66 1.35 -0.62 9.86
C ARG A 66 2.22 -0.77 8.61
N ASP A 67 3.26 -1.59 8.68
CA ASP A 67 4.20 -1.81 7.57
C ASP A 67 3.75 -2.90 6.57
N VAL A 68 2.57 -3.52 6.77
CA VAL A 68 2.14 -4.68 5.97
C VAL A 68 2.06 -4.39 4.46
N PHE A 69 1.78 -3.14 4.06
CA PHE A 69 1.69 -2.74 2.65
C PHE A 69 3.01 -2.30 2.03
N VAL A 70 4.07 -2.13 2.82
CA VAL A 70 5.36 -1.64 2.33
C VAL A 70 5.99 -2.56 1.28
N PRO A 71 5.96 -3.91 1.41
CA PRO A 71 6.49 -4.78 0.35
C PRO A 71 5.84 -4.56 -1.02
N LEU A 72 4.56 -4.17 -1.06
CA LEU A 72 3.86 -3.90 -2.32
C LEU A 72 4.50 -2.75 -3.10
N THR A 73 5.07 -1.76 -2.41
CA THR A 73 5.69 -0.58 -3.05
C THR A 73 6.87 -0.94 -3.95
N GLN A 74 7.53 -2.07 -3.71
CA GLN A 74 8.61 -2.60 -4.56
C GLN A 74 8.16 -2.93 -5.98
N HIS A 75 6.85 -3.16 -6.16
CA HIS A 75 6.25 -3.51 -7.44
C HIS A 75 5.58 -2.33 -8.14
N LEU A 76 5.61 -1.13 -7.54
CA LEU A 76 4.93 0.09 -8.01
C LEU A 76 5.93 1.21 -8.32
N PRO A 77 6.81 1.07 -9.34
CA PRO A 77 7.91 2.01 -9.59
C PRO A 77 7.44 3.41 -10.03
N ASN A 78 6.20 3.54 -10.50
CA ASN A 78 5.60 4.79 -10.94
C ASN A 78 4.62 5.37 -9.91
N LEU A 79 4.73 4.97 -8.64
CA LEU A 79 3.89 5.51 -7.58
C LEU A 79 4.21 7.00 -7.37
N HIS A 80 3.20 7.86 -7.55
CA HIS A 80 3.28 9.31 -7.33
C HIS A 80 2.69 9.69 -5.98
N LEU A 81 1.74 8.89 -5.49
CA LEU A 81 1.01 9.17 -4.28
C LEU A 81 0.90 7.91 -3.43
N LEU A 82 1.31 8.05 -2.17
CA LEU A 82 1.20 7.03 -1.14
C LEU A 82 0.46 7.62 0.06
N SER A 83 -0.64 7.00 0.46
CA SER A 83 -1.38 7.31 1.67
C SER A 83 -1.41 6.09 2.57
N LEU A 84 -0.92 6.25 3.80
CA LEU A 84 -0.83 5.20 4.80
C LEU A 84 -1.49 5.65 6.10
N VAL A 85 -2.17 4.71 6.75
CA VAL A 85 -2.59 4.87 8.15
C VAL A 85 -1.47 4.34 9.04
N TYR A 86 -1.12 5.15 10.02
CA TYR A 86 0.07 5.12 10.84
C TYR A 86 1.37 5.43 10.07
N PRO A 87 2.30 6.20 10.66
CA PRO A 87 3.61 6.38 10.09
C PRO A 87 4.36 5.05 9.99
N PRO A 88 4.88 4.67 8.81
CA PRO A 88 5.68 3.46 8.66
C PRO A 88 6.96 3.54 9.49
N SER A 89 7.56 2.39 9.80
CA SER A 89 8.86 2.35 10.49
C SER A 89 9.98 3.00 9.67
N SER A 90 11.11 3.33 10.31
CA SER A 90 12.27 3.91 9.63
C SER A 90 12.84 2.99 8.53
N VAL A 91 12.82 1.67 8.77
CA VAL A 91 13.23 0.67 7.78
C VAL A 91 12.29 0.70 6.58
N SER A 92 10.99 0.71 6.84
CA SER A 92 9.95 0.76 5.81
C SER A 92 9.97 2.05 5.01
N MET A 93 10.24 3.19 5.66
CA MET A 93 10.46 4.47 4.96
C MET A 93 11.65 4.40 4.00
N ASN A 94 12.77 3.78 4.41
CA ASN A 94 13.91 3.60 3.51
C ASN A 94 13.55 2.74 2.29
N THR A 95 12.77 1.67 2.49
CA THR A 95 12.26 0.85 1.40
C THR A 95 11.39 1.66 0.44
N ILE A 96 10.45 2.46 0.95
CA ILE A 96 9.60 3.34 0.12
C ILE A 96 10.47 4.30 -0.70
N HIS A 97 11.45 4.96 -0.07
CA HIS A 97 12.36 5.88 -0.78
C HIS A 97 13.18 5.20 -1.87
N GLN A 98 13.62 3.95 -1.65
CA GLN A 98 14.41 3.21 -2.63
C GLN A 98 13.58 2.74 -3.83
N HIS A 99 12.32 2.36 -3.60
CA HIS A 99 11.51 1.70 -4.63
C HIS A 99 10.47 2.62 -5.29
N CYS A 100 10.15 3.78 -4.71
CA CYS A 100 9.22 4.75 -5.28
C CYS A 100 9.93 6.08 -5.61
N PRO A 101 10.84 6.11 -6.61
CA PRO A 101 11.62 7.31 -6.94
C PRO A 101 10.76 8.46 -7.52
N LYS A 102 9.55 8.16 -7.99
CA LYS A 102 8.59 9.14 -8.51
C LYS A 102 7.59 9.62 -7.47
N LEU A 103 7.71 9.21 -6.22
CA LEU A 103 6.78 9.59 -5.17
C LEU A 103 6.85 11.11 -4.96
N GLN A 104 5.73 11.78 -5.20
CA GLN A 104 5.56 13.22 -5.04
C GLN A 104 4.73 13.56 -3.81
N GLN A 105 3.88 12.64 -3.36
CA GLN A 105 2.96 12.88 -2.26
C GLN A 105 2.96 11.71 -1.29
N LEU A 106 3.24 12.00 -0.02
CA LEU A 106 3.11 11.07 1.09
C LEU A 106 2.11 11.63 2.10
N PHE A 107 1.08 10.86 2.41
CA PHE A 107 0.09 11.17 3.43
C PHE A 107 0.17 10.14 4.54
N LEU A 108 0.35 10.61 5.76
CA LEU A 108 0.36 9.79 6.95
C LEU A 108 -0.77 10.28 7.86
N SER A 109 -1.65 9.39 8.26
CA SER A 109 -2.74 9.70 9.19
C SER A 109 -2.71 8.76 10.37
N PHE A 110 -3.20 9.18 11.53
CA PHE A 110 -3.48 8.29 12.66
C PHE A 110 -4.96 7.85 12.68
N THR A 111 -5.77 8.29 11.73
CA THR A 111 -7.19 7.93 11.57
C THR A 111 -7.38 6.96 10.41
N HIS A 112 -8.39 6.09 10.52
CA HIS A 112 -8.73 5.07 9.52
C HIS A 112 -9.58 5.62 8.35
N GLU A 113 -9.44 6.90 8.03
CA GLU A 113 -10.26 7.56 7.02
C GLU A 113 -9.61 7.49 5.62
N ILE A 114 -10.44 7.21 4.61
CA ILE A 114 -10.05 7.25 3.21
C ILE A 114 -10.15 8.71 2.75
N HIS A 115 -9.02 9.30 2.37
CA HIS A 115 -9.01 10.59 1.71
C HIS A 115 -9.29 10.41 0.20
N ASP A 116 -10.52 10.66 -0.23
CA ASP A 116 -10.91 10.61 -1.65
C ASP A 116 -10.31 11.79 -2.47
N ASP A 117 -10.12 12.94 -1.79
CA ASP A 117 -9.81 14.25 -2.39
C ASP A 117 -8.32 14.54 -2.59
N ILE A 118 -7.47 13.52 -2.63
CA ILE A 118 -6.06 13.76 -2.89
C ILE A 118 -5.85 14.14 -4.36
N LYS A 119 -5.93 15.44 -4.64
CA LYS A 119 -5.65 16.03 -5.94
C LYS A 119 -4.16 15.96 -6.22
N GLU A 120 -3.81 15.35 -7.34
CA GLU A 120 -2.47 15.36 -7.92
C GLU A 120 -2.07 16.83 -8.21
N LYS A 121 -1.35 17.45 -7.28
CA LYS A 121 -0.80 18.79 -7.46
C LYS A 121 0.55 18.63 -8.14
N ASN A 122 0.58 18.83 -9.46
CA ASN A 122 1.79 18.86 -10.27
C ASN A 122 2.79 19.87 -9.70
N GLY A 123 3.82 19.38 -9.02
CA GLY A 123 4.92 20.19 -8.52
C GLY A 123 6.16 19.32 -8.29
N PRO A 124 7.37 19.84 -8.55
CA PRO A 124 8.59 19.06 -8.36
C PRO A 124 8.85 18.79 -6.87
N GLY A 125 9.34 17.59 -6.58
CA GLY A 125 9.79 17.16 -5.24
C GLY A 125 8.76 16.39 -4.42
N LEU A 126 9.24 15.63 -3.43
CA LEU A 126 8.39 14.93 -2.46
C LEU A 126 7.77 15.93 -1.49
N ARG A 127 6.45 15.89 -1.37
CA ARG A 127 5.67 16.70 -0.43
C ARG A 127 5.04 15.77 0.59
N LEU A 128 5.43 15.95 1.84
CA LEU A 128 4.66 15.46 2.96
C LEU A 128 3.47 16.41 3.15
N LEU A 129 2.26 15.91 2.93
CA LEU A 129 1.07 16.78 2.83
C LEU A 129 0.20 16.76 4.09
N SER A 130 0.25 15.70 4.90
CA SER A 130 -0.36 15.71 6.23
C SER A 130 0.34 14.73 7.18
N ILE A 131 0.42 15.13 8.45
CA ILE A 131 0.54 14.27 9.63
C ILE A 131 -0.60 14.73 10.54
N ASP A 132 -1.80 14.17 10.36
CA ASP A 132 -2.92 14.45 11.25
C ASP A 132 -2.86 13.49 12.43
N GLY A 133 -2.43 14.02 13.58
CA GLY A 133 -2.33 13.32 14.87
C GLY A 133 -3.53 13.56 15.79
#